data_AF-A0A2V1IPE0-F1
#
_entry.id   AF-A0A2V1IPE0-F1
#
_cell.length_a   1.000
_cell.length_b   1.000
_cell.length_c   1.000
_cell.angle_alpha   90.00
_cell.angle_beta   90.00
_cell.angle_gamma   90.00
#
_symmetry.space_group_name_H-M   'P 1'
#
loop_
_entity.id
_entity.type
_entity.pdbx_description
1 polymer ?
#
loop_
_entity_poly.entity_id
_entity_poly.type
_entity_poly.pdbx_seq_one_letter_code
_entity_poly.pdbx_strand_id
1 'polypeptide(L)'
;MNRNGNRIQRQGFIILMVCSAIMLCIGIFMFVTGVDSTSIVTGRYSSPTEWTITWHTPFFGAVVLLALGIMIRFDKPSLPKMDIQEKRKFIFDKIADFLKEDDFKKRGNHFFKSNGSIGYCMNIQNDKWNNARQIRFTLNLGIYTERFWLEHEDFKHTGVGPAFPKEYECAVRERIGDLLPTNEDRWYSITSDTDVMNLWDDIEHDLTDYVMPFFTGYNTESDVVPNQCIYRKGGKR
;
A
#
# COMPACT_ATOMS: atom_id res chain seq x y z
N MET A 1 -12.30 -0.72 5.66
CA MET A 1 -12.39 -1.34 4.30
C MET A 1 -11.25 -2.32 4.17
N ASN A 2 -11.58 -3.61 4.01
CA ASN A 2 -10.70 -4.76 4.17
C ASN A 2 -9.69 -4.87 3.01
N ARG A 3 -8.38 -4.80 3.31
CA ARG A 3 -7.24 -4.88 2.38
C ARG A 3 -7.26 -6.11 1.48
N ASN A 4 -7.70 -7.24 2.04
CA ASN A 4 -7.88 -8.47 1.27
C ASN A 4 -8.94 -8.30 0.16
N GLY A 5 -9.95 -7.46 0.36
CA GLY A 5 -10.98 -7.19 -0.64
C GLY A 5 -10.41 -6.60 -1.93
N ASN A 6 -9.58 -5.55 -1.84
CA ASN A 6 -9.03 -4.88 -3.01
C ASN A 6 -8.03 -5.76 -3.79
N ARG A 7 -7.18 -6.52 -3.08
CA ARG A 7 -6.23 -7.44 -3.72
C ARG A 7 -6.95 -8.61 -4.38
N ILE A 8 -7.95 -9.19 -3.72
CA ILE A 8 -8.79 -10.28 -4.28
C ILE A 8 -9.62 -9.76 -5.45
N GLN A 9 -10.18 -8.55 -5.37
CA GLN A 9 -10.90 -7.93 -6.49
C GLN A 9 -9.99 -7.66 -7.69
N ARG A 10 -8.78 -7.14 -7.48
CA ARG A 10 -7.81 -6.90 -8.56
C ARG A 10 -7.34 -8.21 -9.20
N GLN A 11 -7.02 -9.22 -8.40
CA GLN A 11 -6.65 -10.55 -8.90
C GLN A 11 -7.82 -11.23 -9.61
N GLY A 12 -9.03 -11.15 -9.05
CA GLY A 12 -10.25 -11.68 -9.66
C GLY A 12 -10.57 -11.02 -11.00
N PHE A 13 -10.44 -9.69 -11.10
CA PHE A 13 -10.59 -8.97 -12.37
C PHE A 13 -9.58 -9.45 -13.42
N ILE A 14 -8.29 -9.55 -13.06
CA ILE A 14 -7.24 -10.02 -13.97
C ILE A 14 -7.54 -11.45 -14.45
N ILE A 15 -7.92 -12.35 -13.54
CA ILE A 15 -8.28 -13.74 -13.87
C ILE A 15 -9.44 -13.77 -14.86
N LEU A 16 -10.52 -13.01 -14.59
CA LEU A 16 -11.69 -12.95 -15.48
C LEU A 16 -11.34 -12.44 -16.87
N MET A 17 -10.48 -11.42 -16.98
CA MET A 17 -10.02 -10.88 -18.26
C MET A 17 -9.18 -11.89 -19.04
N VAL A 18 -8.27 -12.61 -18.36
CA VAL A 18 -7.45 -13.66 -18.99
C VAL A 18 -8.33 -14.82 -19.47
N CYS A 19 -9.26 -15.30 -18.64
CA CYS A 19 -10.19 -16.36 -19.01
C CYS A 19 -11.09 -15.94 -20.19
N SER A 20 -11.58 -14.68 -20.19
CA SER A 20 -12.35 -14.13 -21.30
C SER A 20 -11.56 -14.15 -22.61
N ALA A 21 -10.30 -13.69 -22.60
CA ALA A 21 -9.43 -13.68 -23.77
C ALA A 21 -9.16 -15.10 -24.32
N ILE A 22 -8.85 -16.05 -23.44
CA ILE A 22 -8.62 -17.46 -23.83
C ILE A 22 -9.87 -18.04 -24.47
N MET A 23 -11.04 -17.85 -23.86
CA MET A 23 -12.32 -18.35 -24.38
C MET A 23 -12.67 -17.73 -25.73
N LEU A 24 -12.39 -16.43 -25.92
CA LEU A 24 -12.59 -15.76 -27.19
C LEU A 24 -11.69 -16.35 -28.29
N CYS A 25 -10.41 -16.57 -27.99
CA CYS A 25 -9.47 -17.21 -28.91
C CYS A 25 -9.92 -18.62 -29.32
N ILE A 26 -10.38 -19.44 -28.36
CA ILE A 26 -10.92 -20.78 -28.63
C ILE A 26 -12.14 -20.70 -29.54
N GLY A 27 -13.09 -19.81 -29.24
CA GLY A 27 -14.29 -19.63 -30.07
C GLY A 27 -14.00 -19.19 -31.49
N ILE A 28 -13.08 -18.22 -31.68
CA ILE A 28 -12.64 -17.78 -33.01
C ILE A 28 -11.96 -18.92 -33.76
N PHE A 29 -11.08 -19.68 -33.11
CA PHE A 29 -10.40 -20.82 -33.72
C PHE A 29 -11.41 -21.88 -34.21
N MET A 30 -12.36 -22.27 -33.37
CA MET A 30 -13.41 -23.23 -33.72
C MET A 30 -14.26 -22.73 -34.90
N PHE A 31 -14.60 -21.44 -34.92
CA PHE A 31 -15.36 -20.82 -36.01
C PHE A 31 -14.60 -20.84 -37.35
N VAL A 32 -13.32 -20.46 -37.34
CA VAL A 32 -12.50 -20.40 -38.56
C VAL A 32 -12.18 -21.79 -39.11
N THR A 33 -11.96 -22.76 -38.23
CA THR A 33 -11.59 -24.14 -38.61
C THR A 33 -12.79 -25.05 -38.86
N GLY A 34 -14.00 -24.62 -38.47
CA GLY A 34 -15.21 -25.45 -38.56
C GLY A 34 -15.17 -26.67 -37.65
N VAL A 35 -14.40 -26.61 -36.56
CA VAL A 35 -14.20 -27.73 -35.62
C VAL A 35 -15.17 -27.60 -34.44
N ASP A 36 -15.99 -28.62 -34.25
CA ASP A 36 -16.82 -28.80 -33.06
C ASP A 36 -16.18 -29.81 -32.10
N SER A 37 -16.39 -29.63 -30.79
CA SER A 37 -15.90 -30.55 -29.77
C SER A 37 -17.05 -31.39 -29.24
N THR A 38 -17.08 -32.67 -29.63
CA THR A 38 -18.08 -33.63 -29.15
C THR A 38 -17.49 -34.50 -28.05
N SER A 39 -18.27 -34.75 -27.00
CA SER A 39 -17.87 -35.64 -25.90
C SER A 39 -19.08 -36.39 -25.35
N ILE A 40 -18.83 -37.62 -24.91
CA ILE A 40 -19.85 -38.44 -24.25
C ILE A 40 -19.83 -38.12 -22.76
N VAL A 41 -20.95 -37.62 -22.25
CA VAL A 41 -21.12 -37.36 -20.82
C VAL A 41 -21.87 -38.53 -20.20
N THR A 42 -21.22 -39.25 -19.30
CA THR A 42 -21.82 -40.37 -18.55
C THR A 42 -22.18 -39.93 -17.14
N GLY A 43 -23.45 -40.09 -16.76
CA GLY A 43 -23.92 -39.83 -15.39
C GLY A 43 -24.08 -41.13 -14.59
N ARG A 44 -23.92 -41.05 -13.26
CA ARG A 44 -24.06 -42.23 -12.36
C ARG A 44 -25.44 -42.90 -12.43
N TYR A 45 -26.47 -42.17 -12.85
CA TYR A 45 -27.87 -42.64 -12.92
C TYR A 45 -28.55 -42.35 -14.27
N SER A 46 -27.79 -41.95 -15.30
CA SER A 46 -28.36 -41.57 -16.59
C SER A 46 -27.59 -42.23 -17.73
N SER A 47 -28.31 -42.59 -18.80
CA SER A 47 -27.70 -43.09 -20.03
C SER A 47 -26.68 -42.09 -20.58
N PRO A 48 -25.60 -42.57 -21.23
CA PRO A 48 -24.63 -41.69 -21.88
C PRO A 48 -25.34 -40.77 -22.88
N THR A 49 -25.01 -39.48 -22.82
CA THR A 49 -25.53 -38.48 -23.78
C THR A 49 -24.37 -37.83 -24.50
N GLU A 50 -24.48 -37.71 -25.82
CA GLU A 50 -23.54 -36.93 -26.62
C GLU A 50 -23.83 -35.46 -26.45
N TRP A 51 -22.80 -34.70 -26.07
CA TRP A 51 -22.84 -33.26 -26.00
C TRP A 51 -21.82 -32.70 -26.97
N THR A 52 -22.29 -31.79 -27.83
CA THR A 52 -21.43 -31.08 -28.77
C THR A 52 -21.32 -29.63 -28.35
N ILE A 53 -20.09 -29.20 -28.11
CA ILE A 53 -19.74 -27.80 -27.86
C ILE A 53 -19.36 -27.20 -29.20
N THR A 54 -20.19 -26.27 -29.68
CA THR A 54 -19.90 -25.47 -30.88
C THR A 54 -19.17 -24.19 -30.49
N TRP A 55 -18.65 -23.45 -31.49
CA TRP A 55 -17.94 -22.17 -31.29
C TRP A 55 -18.73 -21.12 -30.49
N HIS A 56 -20.07 -21.21 -30.47
CA HIS A 56 -20.94 -20.29 -29.73
C HIS A 56 -20.66 -20.33 -28.22
N THR A 57 -20.43 -21.51 -27.65
CA THR A 57 -20.28 -21.69 -26.19
C THR A 57 -19.05 -20.95 -25.62
N PRO A 58 -17.83 -21.13 -26.15
CA PRO A 58 -16.68 -20.36 -25.68
C PRO A 58 -16.83 -18.85 -25.98
N PHE A 59 -17.49 -18.47 -27.08
CA PHE A 59 -17.77 -17.08 -27.39
C PHE A 59 -18.70 -16.42 -26.36
N PHE A 60 -19.84 -17.06 -26.03
CA PHE A 60 -20.74 -16.58 -24.99
C PHE A 60 -20.06 -16.56 -23.61
N GLY A 61 -19.26 -17.58 -23.29
CA GLY A 61 -18.46 -17.61 -22.07
C GLY A 61 -17.51 -16.42 -21.97
N ALA A 62 -16.83 -16.06 -23.07
CA ALA A 62 -15.96 -14.89 -23.13
C ALA A 62 -16.72 -13.58 -22.85
N VAL A 63 -17.89 -13.39 -23.47
CA VAL A 63 -18.74 -12.20 -23.28
C VAL A 63 -19.22 -12.08 -21.84
N VAL A 64 -19.68 -13.19 -21.23
CA VAL A 64 -20.14 -13.20 -19.83
C VAL A 64 -19.00 -12.85 -18.88
N LEU A 65 -17.82 -13.46 -19.05
CA LEU A 65 -16.65 -13.18 -18.21
C LEU A 65 -16.17 -11.73 -18.37
N LEU A 66 -16.22 -11.18 -19.59
CA LEU A 66 -15.91 -9.77 -19.85
C LEU A 66 -16.90 -8.85 -19.13
N ALA A 67 -18.21 -9.12 -19.25
CA ALA A 67 -19.25 -8.34 -18.58
C ALA A 67 -19.09 -8.37 -17.05
N LEU A 68 -18.84 -9.54 -16.47
CA LEU A 68 -18.58 -9.69 -15.04
C LEU A 68 -17.32 -8.94 -14.59
N GLY A 69 -16.22 -9.01 -15.36
CA GLY A 69 -15.01 -8.24 -15.09
C GLY A 69 -15.26 -6.73 -15.12
N ILE A 70 -16.01 -6.27 -16.12
CA ILE A 70 -16.41 -4.86 -16.24
C ILE A 70 -17.28 -4.43 -15.04
N MET A 71 -18.27 -5.24 -14.65
CA MET A 71 -19.12 -4.96 -13.49
C MET A 71 -18.28 -4.81 -12.21
N ILE A 72 -17.32 -5.71 -11.94
CA ILE A 72 -16.42 -5.62 -10.78
C ILE A 72 -15.61 -4.32 -10.78
N ARG A 73 -15.22 -3.82 -11.96
CA ARG A 73 -14.47 -2.56 -12.08
C ARG A 73 -15.34 -1.34 -11.79
N PHE A 74 -16.61 -1.37 -12.17
CA PHE A 74 -17.57 -0.29 -11.94
C PHE A 74 -18.22 -0.32 -10.56
N ASP A 75 -18.21 -1.47 -9.88
CA ASP A 75 -18.73 -1.64 -8.52
C ASP A 75 -17.75 -1.13 -7.44
N LYS A 76 -16.95 -0.10 -7.74
CA LYS A 76 -16.34 0.72 -6.69
C LYS A 76 -17.48 1.59 -6.14
N PRO A 77 -18.01 1.32 -4.93
CA PRO A 77 -19.00 2.21 -4.36
C PRO A 77 -18.40 3.62 -4.34
N SER A 78 -19.08 4.58 -4.98
CA SER A 78 -18.66 5.97 -4.91
C SER A 78 -18.62 6.32 -3.43
N LEU A 79 -17.43 6.68 -2.94
CA LEU A 79 -17.30 7.15 -1.58
C LEU A 79 -18.31 8.28 -1.35
N PRO A 80 -18.88 8.39 -0.14
CA PRO A 80 -19.74 9.53 0.18
C PRO A 80 -18.96 10.83 -0.11
N LYS A 81 -19.66 11.90 -0.47
CA LYS A 81 -19.01 13.21 -0.58
C LYS A 81 -18.38 13.54 0.77
N MET A 82 -17.05 13.63 0.78
CA MET A 82 -16.26 13.94 1.97
C MET A 82 -15.78 15.38 1.89
N ASP A 83 -15.87 16.10 3.01
CA ASP A 83 -15.13 17.35 3.18
C ASP A 83 -13.62 17.09 3.32
N ILE A 84 -12.81 18.16 3.27
CA ILE A 84 -11.33 18.04 3.29
C ILE A 84 -10.82 17.41 4.60
N GLN A 85 -11.49 17.64 5.74
CA GLN A 85 -11.10 17.06 7.03
C GLN A 85 -11.47 15.58 7.09
N GLU A 86 -12.61 15.18 6.55
CA GLU A 86 -13.02 13.78 6.42
C GLU A 86 -12.07 13.02 5.50
N LYS A 87 -11.67 13.61 4.36
CA LYS A 87 -10.65 13.05 3.48
C LYS A 87 -9.31 12.87 4.19
N ARG A 88 -8.86 13.88 4.94
CA ARG A 88 -7.65 13.79 5.76
C ARG A 88 -7.75 12.66 6.77
N LYS A 89 -8.86 12.59 7.50
CA LYS A 89 -9.09 11.54 8.50
C LYS A 89 -9.03 10.16 7.85
N PHE A 90 -9.69 9.97 6.71
CA PHE A 90 -9.66 8.74 5.94
C PHE A 90 -8.23 8.30 5.60
N ILE A 91 -7.42 9.22 5.04
CA ILE A 91 -6.02 8.93 4.68
C ILE A 91 -5.17 8.61 5.92
N PHE A 92 -5.31 9.38 7.00
CA PHE A 92 -4.50 9.20 8.20
C PHE A 92 -4.87 7.91 8.95
N ASP A 93 -6.13 7.50 8.91
CA ASP A 93 -6.57 6.22 9.44
C ASP A 93 -6.07 5.08 8.59
N LYS A 94 -6.07 5.21 7.26
CA LYS A 94 -5.49 4.20 6.36
C LYS A 94 -3.99 3.99 6.57
N ILE A 95 -3.23 5.08 6.74
CA ILE A 95 -1.80 5.00 7.12
C ILE A 95 -1.64 4.30 8.47
N ALA A 96 -2.49 4.64 9.45
CA ALA A 96 -2.42 4.01 10.76
C ALA A 96 -2.74 2.51 10.73
N ASP A 97 -3.76 2.12 9.96
CA ASP A 97 -4.14 0.72 9.75
C ASP A 97 -2.99 -0.04 9.05
N PHE A 98 -2.36 0.55 8.03
CA PHE A 98 -1.19 -0.03 7.36
C PHE A 98 -0.10 -0.39 8.35
N LEU A 99 0.31 0.57 9.18
CA LEU A 99 1.45 0.39 10.08
C LEU A 99 1.11 -0.52 11.26
N LYS A 100 -0.16 -0.51 11.70
CA LYS A 100 -0.64 -1.40 12.74
C LYS A 100 -0.55 -2.87 12.32
N GLU A 101 -0.77 -3.18 11.04
CA GLU A 101 -0.58 -4.53 10.50
C GLU A 101 0.89 -4.99 10.58
N ASP A 102 1.83 -4.05 10.72
CA ASP A 102 3.26 -4.32 10.97
C ASP A 102 3.66 -4.00 12.42
N ASP A 103 2.73 -4.09 13.39
CA ASP A 103 2.98 -3.92 14.84
C ASP A 103 3.43 -2.53 15.30
N PHE A 104 3.31 -1.49 14.48
CA PHE A 104 3.53 -0.12 14.95
C PHE A 104 2.44 0.31 15.93
N LYS A 105 2.85 0.93 17.02
CA LYS A 105 1.99 1.62 17.98
C LYS A 105 1.86 3.08 17.59
N LYS A 106 0.65 3.65 17.69
CA LYS A 106 0.36 5.06 17.35
C LYS A 106 0.20 5.93 18.60
N ARG A 107 0.77 7.15 18.57
CA ARG A 107 0.49 8.24 19.52
C ARG A 107 0.40 9.57 18.75
N GLY A 108 -0.83 10.05 18.55
CA GLY A 108 -1.07 11.23 17.70
C GLY A 108 -0.69 10.94 16.24
N ASN A 109 0.21 11.75 15.68
CA ASN A 109 0.77 11.53 14.34
C ASN A 109 2.08 10.71 14.35
N HIS A 110 2.56 10.30 15.52
CA HIS A 110 3.78 9.51 15.67
C HIS A 110 3.46 8.02 15.75
N PHE A 111 4.33 7.21 15.16
CA PHE A 111 4.26 5.76 15.10
C PHE A 111 5.60 5.18 15.54
N PHE A 112 5.56 4.13 16.34
CA PHE A 112 6.75 3.47 16.85
C PHE A 112 6.59 1.95 16.87
N LYS A 113 7.61 1.25 16.36
CA LYS A 113 7.78 -0.20 16.48
C LYS A 113 9.14 -0.49 17.11
N SER A 114 9.16 -1.32 18.14
CA SER A 114 10.41 -1.87 18.68
C SER A 114 10.84 -3.06 17.82
N ASN A 115 12.12 -3.16 17.50
CA ASN A 115 12.70 -4.31 16.81
C ASN A 115 14.05 -4.69 17.46
N GLY A 116 14.00 -5.45 18.56
CA GLY A 116 15.21 -5.80 19.31
C GLY A 116 15.88 -4.57 19.91
N SER A 117 17.17 -4.36 19.59
CA SER A 117 17.97 -3.22 20.08
C SER A 117 17.73 -1.91 19.31
N ILE A 118 16.95 -1.95 18.23
CA ILE A 118 16.60 -0.77 17.44
C ILE A 118 15.09 -0.53 17.47
N GLY A 119 14.67 0.64 17.00
CA GLY A 119 13.27 0.97 16.84
C GLY A 119 13.00 1.73 15.57
N TYR A 120 11.81 1.56 15.01
CA TYR A 120 11.36 2.27 13.82
C TYR A 120 10.39 3.35 14.24
N CYS A 121 10.68 4.59 13.86
CA CYS A 121 9.83 5.74 14.08
C CYS A 121 9.30 6.24 12.75
N MET A 122 8.04 6.63 12.73
CA MET A 122 7.45 7.38 11.63
C MET A 122 6.56 8.49 12.17
N ASN A 123 6.52 9.63 11.50
CA ASN A 123 5.65 10.75 11.85
C ASN A 123 4.96 11.30 10.60
N ILE A 124 3.64 11.55 10.72
CA ILE A 124 2.91 12.32 9.72
C ILE A 124 3.05 13.81 10.04
N GLN A 125 3.94 14.49 9.33
CA GLN A 125 4.18 15.92 9.49
C GLN A 125 3.19 16.72 8.64
N ASN A 126 2.32 17.49 9.28
CA ASN A 126 1.47 18.46 8.59
C ASN A 126 2.32 19.67 8.09
N ASP A 127 1.96 20.21 6.93
CA ASP A 127 2.48 21.51 6.48
C ASP A 127 1.96 22.62 7.41
N LYS A 128 2.85 23.56 7.76
CA LYS A 128 2.52 24.73 8.58
C LYS A 128 1.58 25.71 7.85
N TRP A 129 1.51 25.62 6.52
CA TRP A 129 0.68 26.48 5.67
C TRP A 129 -0.69 25.88 5.31
N ASN A 130 -1.09 24.81 6.00
CA ASN A 130 -2.41 24.21 5.84
C ASN A 130 -3.52 25.22 6.10
N ASN A 131 -4.58 25.14 5.28
CA ASN A 131 -5.74 26.02 5.38
C ASN A 131 -7.03 25.26 5.03
N ALA A 132 -8.17 25.96 5.05
CA ALA A 132 -9.47 25.34 4.81
C ALA A 132 -9.64 24.73 3.40
N ARG A 133 -8.83 25.12 2.42
CA ARG A 133 -8.92 24.66 1.02
C ARG A 133 -7.91 23.57 0.68
N GLN A 134 -6.83 23.46 1.44
CA GLN A 134 -5.75 22.52 1.17
C GLN A 134 -5.07 22.07 2.45
N ILE A 135 -4.88 20.76 2.55
CA ILE A 135 -4.07 20.13 3.58
C ILE A 135 -2.93 19.40 2.89
N ARG A 136 -1.70 19.76 3.25
CA ARG A 136 -0.47 19.09 2.86
C ARG A 136 0.17 18.40 4.06
N PHE A 137 0.80 17.28 3.79
CA PHE A 137 1.60 16.56 4.77
C PHE A 137 2.71 15.77 4.08
N THR A 138 3.72 15.40 4.86
CA THR A 138 4.81 14.50 4.45
C THR A 138 5.03 13.45 5.54
N LEU A 139 5.84 12.45 5.25
CA LEU A 139 6.21 11.39 6.19
C LEU A 139 7.68 11.54 6.55
N ASN A 140 7.97 11.67 7.83
CA ASN A 140 9.33 11.58 8.35
C ASN A 140 9.52 10.21 8.99
N LEU A 141 10.73 9.67 8.83
CA LEU A 141 11.11 8.33 9.24
C LEU A 141 12.35 8.44 10.12
N GLY A 142 12.53 7.48 11.03
CA GLY A 142 13.74 7.40 11.81
C GLY A 142 14.05 6.01 12.34
N ILE A 143 15.34 5.74 12.48
CA ILE A 143 15.85 4.54 13.14
C ILE A 143 16.39 4.92 14.51
N TYR A 144 15.67 4.53 15.54
CA TYR A 144 16.02 4.73 16.93
C TYR A 144 17.00 3.68 17.41
N THR A 145 17.99 4.10 18.20
CA THR A 145 18.81 3.21 19.02
C THR A 145 18.97 3.88 20.37
N GLU A 146 18.83 3.13 21.45
CA GLU A 146 18.95 3.68 22.81
C GLU A 146 20.34 4.28 23.04
N ARG A 147 21.39 3.63 22.52
CA ARG A 147 22.76 4.14 22.61
C ARG A 147 22.91 5.56 22.02
N PHE A 148 22.50 5.77 20.77
CA PHE A 148 22.57 7.10 20.14
C PHE A 148 21.79 8.14 20.95
N TRP A 149 20.59 7.77 21.43
CA TRP A 149 19.76 8.67 22.21
C TRP A 149 20.44 9.08 23.52
N LEU A 150 21.00 8.12 24.26
CA LEU A 150 21.74 8.39 25.51
C LEU A 150 22.98 9.26 25.28
N GLU A 151 23.68 9.07 24.16
CA GLU A 151 24.88 9.83 23.82
C GLU A 151 24.58 11.27 23.34
N HIS A 152 23.44 11.49 22.67
CA HIS A 152 23.19 12.74 21.94
C HIS A 152 21.92 13.52 22.35
N GLU A 153 20.91 12.85 22.90
CA GLU A 153 19.58 13.41 23.17
C GLU A 153 19.21 13.39 24.66
N ASP A 154 19.93 12.65 25.52
CA ASP A 154 19.73 12.62 26.98
C ASP A 154 20.31 13.86 27.69
N PHE A 155 19.78 15.05 27.34
CA PHE A 155 20.18 16.32 27.96
C PHE A 155 19.87 16.41 29.46
N LYS A 156 19.05 15.49 29.98
CA LYS A 156 18.67 15.42 31.40
C LYS A 156 19.47 14.38 32.17
N HIS A 157 20.36 13.63 31.51
CA HIS A 157 21.19 12.58 32.09
C HIS A 157 20.36 11.55 32.88
N THR A 158 19.22 11.14 32.33
CA THR A 158 18.35 10.11 32.94
C THR A 158 18.97 8.72 32.85
N GLY A 159 19.85 8.47 31.88
CA GLY A 159 20.44 7.15 31.64
C GLY A 159 19.45 6.12 31.10
N VAL A 160 18.24 6.55 30.71
CA VAL A 160 17.17 5.67 30.22
C VAL A 160 16.47 6.33 29.04
N GLY A 161 16.39 5.61 27.92
CA GLY A 161 15.73 6.08 26.71
C GLY A 161 14.20 6.20 26.83
N PRO A 162 13.54 7.00 25.95
CA PRO A 162 12.10 7.15 25.97
C PRO A 162 11.40 5.84 25.56
N ALA A 163 10.30 5.51 26.24
CA ALA A 163 9.48 4.34 25.90
C ALA A 163 8.73 4.47 24.55
N PHE A 164 8.67 5.67 23.99
CA PHE A 164 8.09 5.96 22.68
C PHE A 164 8.91 7.09 22.04
N PRO A 165 10.08 6.76 21.46
CA PRO A 165 10.91 7.74 20.79
C PRO A 165 10.17 8.33 19.59
N LYS A 166 10.54 9.56 19.24
CA LYS A 166 10.07 10.23 18.03
C LYS A 166 11.17 10.26 16.99
N GLU A 167 10.79 10.51 15.75
CA GLU A 167 11.69 10.52 14.60
C GLU A 167 12.82 11.54 14.76
N TYR A 168 12.60 12.66 15.46
CA TYR A 168 13.64 13.67 15.67
C TYR A 168 14.68 13.30 16.73
N GLU A 169 14.42 12.23 17.49
CA GLU A 169 15.28 11.68 18.55
C GLU A 169 16.04 10.44 18.03
N CYS A 170 15.90 10.11 16.74
CA CYS A 170 16.46 8.92 16.13
C CYS A 170 17.89 9.14 15.62
N ALA A 171 18.64 8.05 15.57
CA ALA A 171 20.00 8.00 15.06
C ALA A 171 20.05 8.25 13.56
N VAL A 172 19.14 7.65 12.79
CA VAL A 172 18.95 7.94 11.36
C VAL A 172 17.64 8.68 11.18
N ARG A 173 17.60 9.66 10.29
CA ARG A 173 16.39 10.42 9.97
C ARG A 173 16.32 10.69 8.48
N GLU A 174 15.22 10.28 7.88
CA GLU A 174 14.93 10.50 6.47
C GLU A 174 13.52 11.05 6.31
N ARG A 175 13.30 11.91 5.34
CA ARG A 175 11.94 12.17 4.86
C ARG A 175 11.62 11.19 3.74
N ILE A 176 10.35 10.87 3.55
CA ILE A 176 9.92 9.98 2.46
C ILE A 176 10.48 10.40 1.09
N GLY A 177 10.55 11.71 0.83
CA GLY A 177 11.13 12.24 -0.41
C GLY A 177 12.59 11.81 -0.64
N ASP A 178 13.37 11.67 0.43
CA ASP A 178 14.78 11.27 0.36
C ASP A 178 14.94 9.78 0.01
N LEU A 179 13.89 8.97 0.21
CA LEU A 179 13.87 7.55 -0.14
C LEU A 179 13.41 7.29 -1.58
N LEU A 180 12.74 8.24 -2.22
CA LEU A 180 12.20 8.06 -3.56
C LEU A 180 13.31 8.16 -4.62
N PRO A 181 13.18 7.52 -5.80
CA PRO A 181 14.22 7.53 -6.83
C PRO A 181 14.55 8.94 -7.35
N THR A 182 13.59 9.87 -7.27
CA THR A 182 13.80 11.27 -7.65
C THR A 182 14.59 12.05 -6.61
N ASN A 183 14.63 11.59 -5.35
CA ASN A 183 15.25 12.26 -4.22
C ASN A 183 14.77 13.72 -4.07
N GLU A 184 13.47 13.93 -4.24
CA GLU A 184 12.80 15.23 -4.16
C GLU A 184 11.84 15.26 -2.97
N ASP A 185 11.73 16.43 -2.33
CA ASP A 185 10.86 16.63 -1.17
C ASP A 185 9.38 16.34 -1.51
N ARG A 186 8.90 15.16 -1.07
CA ARG A 186 7.56 14.66 -1.38
C ARG A 186 6.55 15.16 -0.35
N TRP A 187 5.52 15.83 -0.86
CA TRP A 187 4.36 16.29 -0.10
C TRP A 187 3.08 15.79 -0.72
N TYR A 188 2.24 15.12 0.08
CA TYR A 188 0.89 14.75 -0.30
C TYR A 188 -0.05 15.93 -0.11
N SER A 189 -1.04 16.08 -0.98
CA SER A 189 -1.98 17.20 -0.96
C SER A 189 -3.43 16.70 -1.02
N ILE A 190 -4.25 17.22 -0.12
CA ILE A 190 -5.69 16.96 -0.03
C ILE A 190 -6.43 18.27 -0.26
N THR A 191 -7.28 18.29 -1.29
CA THR A 191 -8.19 19.37 -1.67
C THR A 191 -9.62 18.85 -1.81
N SER A 192 -10.57 19.75 -2.14
CA SER A 192 -11.95 19.38 -2.46
C SER A 192 -12.07 18.36 -3.58
N ASP A 193 -11.10 18.35 -4.50
CA ASP A 193 -11.14 17.55 -5.73
C ASP A 193 -10.28 16.28 -5.64
N THR A 194 -9.52 16.11 -4.55
CA THR A 194 -8.70 14.91 -4.34
C THR A 194 -9.57 13.65 -4.33
N ASP A 195 -9.24 12.71 -5.23
CA ASP A 195 -9.68 11.32 -5.15
C ASP A 195 -8.85 10.62 -4.06
N VAL A 196 -9.49 10.37 -2.92
CA VAL A 196 -8.83 9.77 -1.75
C VAL A 196 -8.39 8.33 -1.97
N MET A 197 -9.00 7.62 -2.92
CA MET A 197 -8.58 6.25 -3.23
C MET A 197 -7.30 6.26 -4.05
N ASN A 198 -7.20 7.14 -5.06
CA ASN A 198 -5.96 7.28 -5.83
C ASN A 198 -4.82 7.80 -4.94
N LEU A 199 -5.10 8.79 -4.07
CA LEU A 199 -4.10 9.27 -3.11
C LEU A 199 -3.68 8.16 -2.13
N TRP A 200 -4.60 7.32 -1.68
CA TRP A 200 -4.25 6.18 -0.86
C TRP A 200 -3.38 5.17 -1.61
N ASP A 201 -3.71 4.85 -2.87
CA ASP A 201 -2.94 3.92 -3.68
C ASP A 201 -1.48 4.42 -3.86
N ASP A 202 -1.29 5.73 -4.08
CA ASP A 202 0.04 6.36 -4.13
C ASP A 202 0.79 6.23 -2.79
N ILE A 203 0.14 6.53 -1.67
CA ILE A 203 0.75 6.45 -0.34
C ILE A 203 1.06 5.00 0.03
N GLU A 204 0.17 4.06 -0.30
CA GLU A 204 0.35 2.63 -0.03
C GLU A 204 1.53 2.07 -0.84
N HIS A 205 1.71 2.50 -2.09
CA HIS A 205 2.89 2.21 -2.88
C HIS A 205 4.15 2.78 -2.23
N ASP A 206 4.15 4.06 -1.86
CA ASP A 206 5.30 4.71 -1.21
C ASP A 206 5.68 4.01 0.11
N LEU A 207 4.69 3.64 0.92
CA LEU A 207 4.89 2.88 2.16
C LEU A 207 5.47 1.49 1.90
N THR A 208 4.91 0.75 0.93
CA THR A 208 5.29 -0.65 0.66
C THR A 208 6.66 -0.76 0.03
N ASP A 209 6.97 0.11 -0.94
CA ASP A 209 8.11 -0.07 -1.83
C ASP A 209 9.34 0.72 -1.37
N TYR A 210 9.17 1.71 -0.49
CA TYR A 210 10.27 2.54 0.01
C TYR A 210 10.36 2.57 1.54
N VAL A 211 9.26 2.84 2.25
CA VAL A 211 9.30 2.96 3.72
C VAL A 211 9.59 1.64 4.41
N MET A 212 8.87 0.57 4.06
CA MET A 212 9.08 -0.73 4.67
C MET A 212 10.49 -1.29 4.38
N PRO A 213 11.01 -1.24 3.13
CA PRO A 213 12.39 -1.59 2.83
C PRO A 213 13.44 -0.75 3.56
N PHE A 214 13.20 0.56 3.72
CA PHE A 214 14.07 1.41 4.53
C PHE A 214 14.18 0.88 5.97
N PHE A 215 13.05 0.55 6.60
CA PHE A 215 13.07 0.01 7.96
C PHE A 215 13.75 -1.36 8.04
N THR A 216 13.42 -2.30 7.15
CA THR A 216 14.00 -3.65 7.17
C THR A 216 15.47 -3.69 6.79
N GLY A 217 16.00 -2.63 6.17
CA GLY A 217 17.43 -2.44 5.92
C GLY A 217 18.26 -2.29 7.20
N TYR A 218 17.64 -1.95 8.34
CA TYR A 218 18.31 -1.87 9.64
C TYR A 218 17.76 -2.98 10.53
N ASN A 219 18.60 -3.87 11.04
CA ASN A 219 18.17 -4.94 11.95
C ASN A 219 18.92 -4.90 13.29
N THR A 220 20.06 -4.23 13.31
CA THR A 220 21.00 -4.17 14.42
C THR A 220 21.57 -2.77 14.57
N GLU A 221 22.18 -2.48 15.73
CA GLU A 221 22.86 -1.19 15.91
C GLU A 221 24.02 -0.97 14.95
N SER A 222 24.72 -2.03 14.51
CA SER A 222 25.84 -1.88 13.57
C SER A 222 25.40 -1.37 12.20
N ASP A 223 24.17 -1.66 11.78
CA ASP A 223 23.61 -1.17 10.51
C ASP A 223 23.36 0.35 10.58
N VAL A 224 23.16 0.89 11.79
CA VAL A 224 22.84 2.30 12.04
C VAL A 224 24.07 3.19 11.99
N VAL A 225 25.21 2.72 12.52
CA VAL A 225 26.45 3.51 12.70
C VAL A 225 26.87 4.31 11.46
N PRO A 226 26.87 3.75 10.23
CA PRO A 226 27.31 4.48 9.04
C PRO A 226 26.44 5.69 8.69
N ASN A 227 25.15 5.67 9.06
CA ASN A 227 24.13 6.62 8.62
C ASN A 227 23.64 7.53 9.75
N GLN A 228 24.34 7.57 10.88
CA GLN A 228 23.93 8.38 12.04
C GLN A 228 23.94 9.88 11.70
N CYS A 229 22.86 10.56 12.05
CA CYS A 229 22.71 12.00 12.05
C CYS A 229 23.49 12.63 13.22
N ILE A 230 24.81 12.52 13.19
CA ILE A 230 25.66 13.15 14.20
C ILE A 230 25.83 14.62 13.85
N TYR A 231 25.31 15.50 14.71
CA TYR A 231 25.65 16.92 14.66
C TYR A 231 27.13 17.09 15.04
N ARG A 232 28.03 17.11 14.04
CA ARG A 232 29.38 17.62 14.25
C ARG A 232 29.23 19.11 14.64
N LYS A 233 29.77 19.51 15.79
CA LYS A 233 29.84 20.93 16.20
C LYS A 233 30.29 21.77 14.99
N GLY A 234 29.38 22.57 14.44
CA GLY A 234 29.63 23.45 13.28
C GLY A 234 28.95 23.06 11.96
N GLY A 235 28.30 21.89 11.84
CA GLY A 235 27.58 21.49 10.63
C GLY A 235 26.10 21.87 10.69
N LYS A 236 25.60 22.67 9.74
CA LYS A 236 24.16 22.91 9.53
C LYS A 236 23.56 21.78 8.68
N ARG A 237 22.37 21.31 9.08
CA ARG A 237 21.23 21.08 8.19
C ARG A 237 19.97 21.57 8.90
#